data_AF-A0A9C8DZ38-F1
#
_entry.id   AF-A0A9C8DZ38-F1
#
_cell.length_a   1.000
_cell.length_b   1.000
_cell.length_c   1.000
_cell.angle_alpha   90.00
_cell.angle_beta   90.00
_cell.angle_gamma   90.00
#
_symmetry.space_group_name_H-M   'P 1'
#
loop_
_entity.id
_entity.type
_entity.pdbx_description
1 polymer ?
#
loop_
_entity_poly.entity_id
_entity_poly.type
_entity_poly.pdbx_seq_one_letter_code
_entity_poly.pdbx_strand_id
1 'polypeptide(L)'
;MLKLLLVYLSQAQWARNIVQRWGFAKKTAARFVAGETLDEAVVVVRKLGQKGICATLDHLGENVTSQENARQAADEIIHIINRLSTDSLCSGISIKLSQIGLVVDPVLCEENLRRIMAKARQEEIFVRIDMEDSELTQRTLDLFRKVRDEEFAAQIGIVIQASLHRSEQDVKDLLAKDSKIRICKGAYKEPRHIAFHRKADVDENFDRISRLLLDRSLETGSKISEGGGTPPLAAIATHDPLRIENACKYAERIGLKKTGLEFQMLHGIREDLQATLVKSGYPVRVYVPYGQEWYPYFVRRLAERPANLWFFLSNLVRR
;
A
#
# COMPACT_ATOMS: atom_id res chain seq x y z
N MET A 1 18.47 2.37 19.24
CA MET A 1 18.07 1.33 20.22
C MET A 1 16.56 1.11 20.27
N LEU A 2 15.74 2.16 20.49
CA LEU A 2 14.27 2.04 20.56
C LEU A 2 13.59 1.47 19.30
N LYS A 3 13.99 1.90 18.09
CA LYS A 3 13.47 1.35 16.83
C LYS A 3 13.78 -0.14 16.65
N LEU A 4 14.98 -0.59 17.08
CA LEU A 4 15.37 -2.00 17.01
C LEU A 4 14.59 -2.86 18.01
N LEU A 5 14.37 -2.33 19.22
CA LEU A 5 13.53 -2.96 20.23
C LEU A 5 12.08 -3.11 19.76
N LEU A 6 11.51 -2.07 19.13
CA LEU A 6 10.15 -2.14 18.58
C LEU A 6 10.04 -3.12 17.40
N VAL A 7 11.03 -3.15 16.50
CA VAL A 7 11.07 -4.15 15.41
C VAL A 7 11.13 -5.57 16.00
N TYR A 8 11.97 -5.81 17.01
CA TYR A 8 12.01 -7.09 17.72
C TYR A 8 10.66 -7.43 18.37
N LEU A 9 10.05 -6.49 19.09
CA LEU A 9 8.74 -6.69 19.73
C LEU A 9 7.62 -6.99 18.72
N SER A 10 7.70 -6.44 17.50
CA SER A 10 6.72 -6.73 16.43
C SER A 10 6.74 -8.20 15.97
N GLN A 11 7.85 -8.90 16.20
CA GLN A 11 8.04 -10.32 15.84
C GLN A 11 7.87 -11.26 17.06
N ALA A 12 7.70 -10.71 18.27
CA ALA A 12 7.65 -11.49 19.50
C ALA A 12 6.22 -11.91 19.88
N GLN A 13 5.92 -13.21 19.80
CA GLN A 13 4.58 -13.76 20.05
C GLN A 13 4.08 -13.53 21.49
N TRP A 14 4.97 -13.55 22.49
CA TRP A 14 4.62 -13.24 23.89
C TRP A 14 4.18 -11.78 24.05
N ALA A 15 4.84 -10.85 23.36
CA ALA A 15 4.53 -9.42 23.42
C ALA A 15 3.19 -9.15 22.71
N ARG A 16 2.94 -9.82 21.57
CA ARG A 16 1.65 -9.82 20.89
C ARG A 16 0.51 -10.23 21.82
N ASN A 17 0.64 -11.39 22.48
CA ASN A 17 -0.41 -11.94 23.35
C ASN A 17 -0.73 -11.04 24.55
N ILE A 18 0.27 -10.35 25.10
CA ILE A 18 0.07 -9.39 26.20
C ILE A 18 -0.63 -8.13 25.70
N VAL A 19 -0.15 -7.55 24.60
CA VAL A 19 -0.66 -6.26 24.11
C VAL A 19 -2.05 -6.38 23.51
N GLN A 20 -2.38 -7.47 22.80
CA GLN A 20 -3.72 -7.68 22.24
C GLN A 20 -4.81 -7.85 23.30
N ARG A 21 -4.46 -8.29 24.52
CA ARG A 21 -5.40 -8.41 25.65
C ARG A 21 -5.70 -7.07 26.32
N TRP A 22 -4.95 -6.02 26.00
CA TRP A 22 -5.16 -4.69 26.59
C TRP A 22 -6.14 -3.89 25.73
N GLY A 23 -7.35 -3.66 26.23
CA GLY A 23 -8.37 -2.85 25.52
C GLY A 23 -7.88 -1.45 25.13
N PHE A 24 -6.94 -0.89 25.88
CA PHE A 24 -6.27 0.37 25.54
C PHE A 24 -5.37 0.27 24.29
N ALA A 25 -4.62 -0.82 24.14
CA ALA A 25 -3.78 -1.03 22.97
C ALA A 25 -4.64 -1.21 21.72
N LYS A 26 -5.77 -1.94 21.82
CA LYS A 26 -6.79 -2.01 20.77
C LYS A 26 -7.32 -0.61 20.40
N LYS A 27 -7.67 0.22 21.39
CA LYS A 27 -8.14 1.60 21.16
C LYS A 27 -7.11 2.48 20.46
N THR A 28 -5.82 2.28 20.74
CA THR A 28 -4.74 3.04 20.08
C THR A 28 -4.42 2.50 18.69
N ALA A 29 -4.51 1.18 18.50
CA ALA A 29 -4.36 0.53 17.20
C ALA A 29 -5.50 0.90 16.24
N ALA A 30 -6.72 1.11 16.75
CA ALA A 30 -7.89 1.57 15.98
C ALA A 30 -7.68 2.92 15.27
N ARG A 31 -6.66 3.69 15.64
CA ARG A 31 -6.24 4.88 14.87
C ARG A 31 -5.60 4.51 13.53
N PHE A 32 -4.91 3.39 13.45
CA PHE A 32 -4.10 2.98 12.29
C PHE A 32 -4.65 1.77 11.56
N VAL A 33 -5.61 1.07 12.15
CA VAL A 33 -6.24 -0.16 11.65
C VAL A 33 -7.74 0.00 11.75
N ALA A 34 -8.46 -0.33 10.67
CA ALA A 34 -9.87 -0.03 10.54
C ALA A 34 -10.82 -0.96 11.32
N GLY A 35 -10.27 -2.04 11.87
CA GLY A 35 -11.02 -3.05 12.62
C GLY A 35 -10.37 -4.42 12.51
N GLU A 36 -10.98 -5.40 13.15
CA GLU A 36 -10.62 -6.82 13.05
C GLU A 36 -11.44 -7.54 11.96
N THR A 37 -12.52 -6.92 11.47
CA THR A 37 -13.45 -7.50 10.48
C THR A 37 -13.58 -6.66 9.21
N LEU A 38 -14.02 -7.29 8.11
CA LEU A 38 -14.29 -6.61 6.84
C LEU A 38 -15.42 -5.57 6.97
N ASP A 39 -16.45 -5.85 7.77
CA ASP A 39 -17.56 -4.91 7.98
C ASP A 39 -17.10 -3.60 8.64
N GLU A 40 -16.22 -3.69 9.64
CA GLU A 40 -15.61 -2.50 10.26
C GLU A 40 -14.76 -1.73 9.26
N ALA A 41 -13.98 -2.44 8.44
CA ALA A 41 -13.17 -1.84 7.39
C ALA A 41 -14.03 -1.09 6.36
N VAL A 42 -15.14 -1.68 5.92
CA VAL A 42 -16.11 -1.06 5.01
C VAL A 42 -16.72 0.22 5.59
N VAL A 43 -17.01 0.25 6.90
CA VAL A 43 -17.48 1.48 7.56
C VAL A 43 -16.44 2.60 7.47
N VAL A 44 -15.16 2.28 7.63
CA VAL A 44 -14.06 3.26 7.46
C VAL A 44 -13.94 3.71 6.01
N VAL A 45 -14.02 2.79 5.04
CA VAL A 45 -13.99 3.13 3.61
C VAL A 45 -15.13 4.08 3.23
N ARG A 46 -16.36 3.83 3.71
CA ARG A 46 -17.51 4.74 3.49
C ARG A 46 -17.27 6.14 4.04
N LYS A 47 -16.71 6.24 5.26
CA LYS A 47 -16.36 7.53 5.88
C LYS A 47 -15.27 8.28 5.11
N LEU A 48 -14.33 7.57 4.49
CA LEU A 48 -13.33 8.18 3.61
C LEU A 48 -13.97 8.67 2.30
N GLY A 49 -14.85 7.87 1.71
CA GLY A 49 -15.59 8.25 0.50
C GLY A 49 -16.42 9.53 0.69
N GLN A 50 -17.07 9.71 1.83
CA GLN A 50 -17.79 10.95 2.19
C GLN A 50 -16.89 12.20 2.23
N LYS A 51 -15.58 12.02 2.38
CA LYS A 51 -14.57 13.09 2.36
C LYS A 51 -13.90 13.25 0.99
N GLY A 52 -14.39 12.57 -0.05
CA GLY A 52 -13.76 12.55 -1.37
C GLY A 52 -12.43 11.78 -1.41
N ILE A 53 -12.20 10.86 -0.46
CA ILE A 53 -10.99 10.07 -0.35
C ILE A 53 -11.30 8.62 -0.74
N CYS A 54 -10.52 8.08 -1.66
CA CYS A 54 -10.60 6.69 -2.05
C CYS A 54 -9.83 5.79 -1.08
N ALA A 55 -10.09 4.49 -1.09
CA ALA A 55 -9.41 3.54 -0.22
C ALA A 55 -8.65 2.46 -1.01
N THR A 56 -7.72 1.82 -0.33
CA THR A 56 -7.23 0.49 -0.69
C THR A 56 -7.19 -0.35 0.57
N LEU A 57 -7.97 -1.42 0.60
CA LEU A 57 -7.99 -2.35 1.72
C LEU A 57 -6.72 -3.21 1.71
N ASP A 58 -6.19 -3.52 2.89
CA ASP A 58 -5.12 -4.48 3.09
C ASP A 58 -5.56 -5.43 4.20
N HIS A 59 -5.77 -6.70 3.85
CA HIS A 59 -6.11 -7.72 4.83
C HIS A 59 -4.83 -8.20 5.54
N LEU A 60 -4.77 -7.91 6.84
CA LEU A 60 -3.72 -8.38 7.74
C LEU A 60 -4.03 -9.83 8.12
N GLY A 61 -3.67 -10.75 7.23
CA GLY A 61 -3.71 -12.20 7.46
C GLY A 61 -2.49 -12.74 8.20
N GLU A 62 -2.60 -13.99 8.64
CA GLU A 62 -1.50 -14.75 9.25
C GLU A 62 -0.41 -15.09 8.24
N ASN A 63 0.75 -15.54 8.73
CA ASN A 63 1.83 -16.03 7.87
C ASN A 63 1.38 -17.29 7.14
N VAL A 64 1.35 -17.23 5.81
CA VAL A 64 0.98 -18.36 4.96
C VAL A 64 2.18 -19.29 4.76
N THR A 65 2.08 -20.49 5.32
CA THR A 65 3.16 -21.51 5.31
C THR A 65 2.74 -22.82 4.62
N SER A 66 1.51 -22.93 4.14
CA SER A 66 0.98 -24.11 3.45
C SER A 66 0.21 -23.70 2.19
N GLN A 67 0.07 -24.64 1.25
CA GLN A 67 -0.72 -24.41 0.03
C GLN A 67 -2.21 -24.20 0.35
N GLU A 68 -2.73 -24.86 1.37
CA GLU A 68 -4.11 -24.71 1.82
C GLU A 68 -4.37 -23.28 2.33
N ASN A 69 -3.49 -22.77 3.21
CA ASN A 69 -3.59 -21.40 3.72
C ASN A 69 -3.48 -20.37 2.58
N ALA A 70 -2.65 -20.65 1.56
CA ALA A 70 -2.53 -19.79 0.39
C ALA A 70 -3.83 -19.72 -0.44
N ARG A 71 -4.51 -20.86 -0.63
CA ARG A 71 -5.82 -20.91 -1.31
C ARG A 71 -6.88 -20.17 -0.50
N GLN A 72 -6.93 -20.40 0.81
CA GLN A 72 -7.87 -19.71 1.70
C GLN A 72 -7.65 -18.19 1.71
N ALA A 73 -6.39 -17.74 1.71
CA ALA A 73 -6.07 -16.31 1.63
C ALA A 73 -6.53 -15.70 0.29
N ALA A 74 -6.40 -16.44 -0.82
CA ALA A 74 -6.92 -16.01 -2.11
C ALA A 74 -8.47 -15.96 -2.14
N ASP A 75 -9.13 -16.92 -1.51
CA ASP A 75 -10.59 -16.95 -1.38
C ASP A 75 -11.11 -15.76 -0.54
N GLU A 76 -10.40 -15.40 0.53
CA GLU A 76 -10.71 -14.21 1.33
C GLU A 76 -10.54 -12.93 0.50
N ILE A 77 -9.47 -12.82 -0.30
CA ILE A 77 -9.28 -11.69 -1.23
C ILE A 77 -10.46 -11.58 -2.22
N ILE A 78 -10.91 -12.70 -2.76
CA ILE A 78 -12.09 -12.78 -3.64
C ILE A 78 -13.37 -12.34 -2.90
N HIS A 79 -13.54 -12.74 -1.64
CA HIS A 79 -14.66 -12.30 -0.81
C HIS A 79 -14.66 -10.78 -0.60
N ILE A 80 -13.49 -10.19 -0.33
CA ILE A 80 -13.34 -8.73 -0.18
C ILE A 80 -13.71 -8.00 -1.47
N ILE A 81 -13.26 -8.50 -2.63
CA ILE A 81 -13.58 -7.91 -3.94
C ILE A 81 -15.10 -7.86 -4.17
N ASN A 82 -15.82 -8.96 -3.88
CA ASN A 82 -17.29 -8.98 -3.97
C ASN A 82 -17.93 -7.90 -3.09
N ARG A 83 -17.43 -7.77 -1.85
CA ARG A 83 -17.99 -6.81 -0.89
C ARG A 83 -17.77 -5.37 -1.32
N LEU A 84 -16.57 -5.03 -1.82
CA LEU A 84 -16.24 -3.68 -2.30
C LEU A 84 -17.11 -3.27 -3.49
N SER A 85 -17.38 -4.19 -4.40
CA SER A 85 -18.22 -3.98 -5.58
C SER A 85 -19.69 -3.72 -5.21
N THR A 86 -20.25 -4.57 -4.34
CA THR A 86 -21.67 -4.45 -3.90
C THR A 86 -21.98 -3.08 -3.29
N ASP A 87 -21.02 -2.51 -2.57
CA ASP A 87 -21.17 -1.21 -1.90
C ASP A 87 -20.80 -0.01 -2.80
N SER A 88 -20.37 -0.23 -4.05
CA SER A 88 -19.96 0.80 -5.04
C SER A 88 -18.97 1.83 -4.45
N LEU A 89 -18.02 1.35 -3.65
CA LEU A 89 -17.10 2.21 -2.89
C LEU A 89 -15.93 2.67 -3.77
N CYS A 90 -15.48 3.92 -3.63
CA CYS A 90 -14.21 4.35 -4.21
C CYS A 90 -13.04 3.61 -3.55
N SER A 91 -12.72 2.42 -4.03
CA SER A 91 -11.85 1.49 -3.34
C SER A 91 -11.16 0.51 -4.29
N GLY A 92 -10.10 -0.09 -3.77
CA GLY A 92 -9.42 -1.23 -4.36
C GLY A 92 -8.81 -2.09 -3.25
N ILE A 93 -7.97 -3.04 -3.60
CA ILE A 93 -7.29 -3.92 -2.64
C ILE A 93 -5.79 -3.93 -2.88
N SER A 94 -5.00 -3.95 -1.81
CA SER A 94 -3.56 -4.20 -1.84
C SER A 94 -3.32 -5.62 -1.31
N ILE A 95 -2.54 -6.41 -2.02
CA ILE A 95 -2.24 -7.81 -1.69
C ILE A 95 -0.74 -8.05 -1.67
N LYS A 96 -0.29 -9.01 -0.86
CA LYS A 96 1.11 -9.47 -0.85
C LYS A 96 1.17 -10.86 -1.47
N LEU A 97 2.14 -11.09 -2.35
CA LEU A 97 2.21 -12.37 -3.06
C LEU A 97 2.62 -13.52 -2.13
N SER A 98 3.40 -13.24 -1.08
CA SER A 98 3.69 -14.22 -0.04
C SER A 98 2.42 -14.80 0.61
N GLN A 99 1.39 -13.98 0.82
CA GLN A 99 0.12 -14.40 1.40
C GLN A 99 -0.69 -15.33 0.48
N ILE A 100 -0.48 -15.28 -0.84
CA ILE A 100 -1.20 -16.14 -1.78
C ILE A 100 -0.33 -17.26 -2.34
N GLY A 101 0.85 -17.48 -1.73
CA GLY A 101 1.66 -18.67 -1.95
C GLY A 101 3.00 -18.44 -2.61
N LEU A 102 3.46 -17.20 -2.85
CA LEU A 102 4.71 -16.96 -3.60
C LEU A 102 5.89 -17.75 -3.04
N VAL A 103 6.05 -17.75 -1.71
CA VAL A 103 7.15 -18.45 -1.02
C VAL A 103 6.92 -19.96 -0.94
N VAL A 104 5.66 -20.38 -0.84
CA VAL A 104 5.26 -21.79 -0.65
C VAL A 104 5.33 -22.57 -1.97
N ASP A 105 4.66 -22.05 -3.00
CA ASP A 105 4.55 -22.66 -4.32
C ASP A 105 4.26 -21.55 -5.35
N PRO A 106 5.25 -21.15 -6.16
CA PRO A 106 5.08 -20.10 -7.16
C PRO A 106 4.01 -20.41 -8.23
N VAL A 107 3.78 -21.69 -8.56
CA VAL A 107 2.76 -22.09 -9.53
C VAL A 107 1.38 -21.86 -8.94
N LEU A 108 1.17 -22.31 -7.70
CA LEU A 108 -0.07 -22.04 -6.97
C LEU A 108 -0.30 -20.53 -6.76
N CYS A 109 0.76 -19.77 -6.50
CA CYS A 109 0.67 -18.31 -6.38
C CYS A 109 0.14 -17.66 -7.66
N GLU A 110 0.59 -18.12 -8.83
CA GLU A 110 0.08 -17.65 -10.12
C GLU A 110 -1.38 -18.03 -10.33
N GLU A 111 -1.76 -19.28 -10.04
CA GLU A 111 -3.15 -19.74 -10.13
C GLU A 111 -4.08 -18.90 -9.24
N ASN A 112 -3.69 -18.68 -7.99
CA ASN A 112 -4.42 -17.84 -7.05
C ASN A 112 -4.51 -16.39 -7.54
N LEU A 113 -3.42 -15.82 -8.03
CA LEU A 113 -3.42 -14.45 -8.55
C LEU A 113 -4.35 -14.32 -9.77
N ARG A 114 -4.34 -15.28 -10.70
CA ARG A 114 -5.26 -15.27 -11.86
C ARG A 114 -6.72 -15.40 -11.43
N ARG A 115 -7.04 -16.23 -10.43
CA ARG A 115 -8.40 -16.33 -9.86
C ARG A 115 -8.86 -14.99 -9.26
N ILE A 116 -7.98 -14.34 -8.48
CA ILE A 116 -8.22 -13.01 -7.91
C ILE A 116 -8.44 -11.99 -9.02
N MET A 117 -7.57 -11.95 -10.03
CA MET A 117 -7.65 -10.98 -11.12
C MET A 117 -8.88 -11.18 -12.01
N ALA A 118 -9.28 -12.41 -12.28
CA ALA A 118 -10.51 -12.71 -12.99
C ALA A 118 -11.73 -12.12 -12.27
N LYS A 119 -11.78 -12.28 -10.93
CA LYS A 119 -12.85 -11.68 -10.13
C LYS A 119 -12.75 -10.16 -10.07
N ALA A 120 -11.55 -9.62 -9.87
CA ALA A 120 -11.30 -8.18 -9.86
C ALA A 120 -11.74 -7.51 -11.16
N ARG A 121 -11.49 -8.16 -12.31
CA ARG A 121 -11.96 -7.68 -13.61
C ARG A 121 -13.49 -7.69 -13.71
N GLN A 122 -14.13 -8.79 -13.30
CA GLN A 122 -15.61 -8.91 -13.32
C GLN A 122 -16.28 -7.80 -12.50
N GLU A 123 -15.69 -7.47 -11.35
CA GLU A 123 -16.24 -6.52 -10.38
C GLU A 123 -15.66 -5.10 -10.53
N GLU A 124 -14.84 -4.85 -11.56
CA GLU A 124 -14.14 -3.59 -11.81
C GLU A 124 -13.32 -3.06 -10.61
N ILE A 125 -12.81 -3.96 -9.77
CA ILE A 125 -11.99 -3.63 -8.61
C ILE A 125 -10.51 -3.61 -8.99
N PHE A 126 -9.81 -2.55 -8.57
CA PHE A 126 -8.37 -2.45 -8.78
C PHE A 126 -7.58 -3.23 -7.70
N VAL A 127 -6.61 -4.02 -8.15
CA VAL A 127 -5.69 -4.82 -7.31
C VAL A 127 -4.28 -4.26 -7.42
N ARG A 128 -3.68 -3.93 -6.27
CA ARG A 128 -2.28 -3.52 -6.15
C ARG A 128 -1.47 -4.66 -5.54
N ILE A 129 -0.42 -5.11 -6.24
CA ILE A 129 0.59 -5.99 -5.67
C ILE A 129 1.56 -5.14 -4.84
N ASP A 130 1.51 -5.30 -3.52
CA ASP A 130 2.46 -4.69 -2.60
C ASP A 130 3.85 -5.34 -2.73
N MET A 131 4.88 -4.50 -2.67
CA MET A 131 6.26 -4.96 -2.74
C MET A 131 6.77 -5.29 -1.34
N GLU A 132 7.27 -6.52 -1.21
CA GLU A 132 7.85 -7.07 0.01
C GLU A 132 9.34 -6.74 0.09
N ASP A 133 10.13 -7.51 0.82
CA ASP A 133 11.58 -7.28 0.92
C ASP A 133 12.32 -7.54 -0.41
N SER A 134 13.61 -7.21 -0.41
CA SER A 134 14.44 -7.32 -1.60
C SER A 134 14.61 -8.76 -2.13
N GLU A 135 14.45 -9.78 -1.29
CA GLU A 135 14.56 -11.20 -1.68
C GLU A 135 13.40 -11.62 -2.58
N LEU A 136 12.21 -11.04 -2.37
CA LEU A 136 11.02 -11.34 -3.16
C LEU A 136 10.85 -10.43 -4.38
N THR A 137 11.57 -9.31 -4.45
CA THR A 137 11.35 -8.26 -5.47
C THR A 137 11.37 -8.80 -6.91
N GLN A 138 12.37 -9.59 -7.27
CA GLN A 138 12.48 -10.12 -8.64
C GLN A 138 11.32 -11.07 -8.97
N ARG A 139 11.01 -12.00 -8.06
CA ARG A 139 9.92 -12.98 -8.23
C ARG A 139 8.57 -12.29 -8.37
N THR A 140 8.35 -11.23 -7.60
CA THR A 140 7.16 -10.38 -7.67
C THR A 140 7.04 -9.68 -9.02
N LEU A 141 8.13 -9.08 -9.53
CA LEU A 141 8.14 -8.42 -10.83
C LEU A 141 7.87 -9.40 -11.97
N ASP A 142 8.47 -10.58 -11.93
CA ASP A 142 8.30 -11.59 -12.98
C ASP A 142 6.87 -12.14 -13.02
N LEU A 143 6.30 -12.46 -11.85
CA LEU A 143 4.90 -12.89 -11.78
C LEU A 143 3.93 -11.77 -12.19
N PHE A 144 4.17 -10.53 -11.76
CA PHE A 144 3.38 -9.38 -12.18
C PHE A 144 3.40 -9.23 -13.70
N ARG A 145 4.57 -9.28 -14.35
CA ARG A 145 4.67 -9.19 -15.82
C ARG A 145 3.93 -10.31 -16.53
N LYS A 146 3.95 -11.53 -15.97
CA LYS A 146 3.26 -12.70 -16.53
C LYS A 146 1.74 -12.60 -16.43
N VAL A 147 1.20 -12.03 -15.34
CA VAL A 147 -0.25 -11.94 -15.11
C VAL A 147 -0.84 -10.62 -15.63
N ARG A 148 -0.09 -9.53 -15.72
CA ARG A 148 -0.54 -8.22 -16.22
C ARG A 148 -0.71 -8.16 -17.76
N ASP A 149 -1.03 -9.28 -18.38
CA ASP A 149 -1.34 -9.38 -19.81
C ASP A 149 -2.50 -8.45 -20.21
N GLU A 150 -2.85 -8.41 -21.49
CA GLU A 150 -3.92 -7.54 -22.00
C GLU A 150 -5.26 -7.75 -21.26
N GLU A 151 -5.48 -8.93 -20.68
CA GLU A 151 -6.69 -9.26 -19.94
C GLU A 151 -6.82 -8.44 -18.65
N PHE A 152 -5.71 -8.24 -17.93
CA PHE A 152 -5.70 -7.69 -16.57
C PHE A 152 -4.99 -6.33 -16.43
N ALA A 153 -4.40 -5.81 -17.51
CA ALA A 153 -3.62 -4.56 -17.53
C ALA A 153 -4.34 -3.34 -16.94
N ALA A 154 -5.67 -3.28 -17.05
CA ALA A 154 -6.45 -2.17 -16.50
C ALA A 154 -6.60 -2.26 -14.97
N GLN A 155 -6.79 -3.45 -14.42
CA GLN A 155 -7.15 -3.70 -13.02
C GLN A 155 -5.97 -4.01 -12.11
N ILE A 156 -4.76 -4.21 -12.63
CA ILE A 156 -3.59 -4.55 -11.81
C ILE A 156 -2.52 -3.45 -11.81
N GLY A 157 -1.82 -3.31 -10.70
CA GLY A 157 -0.61 -2.51 -10.61
C GLY A 157 0.34 -3.02 -9.54
N ILE A 158 1.52 -2.42 -9.46
CA ILE A 158 2.60 -2.88 -8.58
C ILE A 158 3.16 -1.74 -7.73
N VAL A 159 3.82 -2.07 -6.63
CA VAL A 159 4.58 -1.12 -5.79
C VAL A 159 6.06 -1.20 -6.14
N ILE A 160 6.77 -0.06 -6.10
CA ILE A 160 8.22 0.03 -6.17
C ILE A 160 8.73 0.84 -4.96
N GLN A 161 9.92 0.48 -4.47
CA GLN A 161 10.54 1.05 -3.28
C GLN A 161 11.75 1.92 -3.65
N ALA A 162 11.66 3.24 -3.48
CA ALA A 162 12.74 4.17 -3.84
C ALA A 162 14.06 3.94 -3.09
N SER A 163 14.07 3.18 -2.00
CA SER A 163 15.30 2.84 -1.27
C SER A 163 16.23 1.88 -2.01
N LEU A 164 15.76 1.10 -2.98
CA LEU A 164 16.60 0.10 -3.65
C LEU A 164 17.35 0.71 -4.83
N HIS A 165 18.61 0.30 -5.03
CA HIS A 165 19.43 0.78 -6.15
C HIS A 165 18.83 0.42 -7.52
N ARG A 166 18.16 -0.74 -7.61
CA ARG A 166 17.54 -1.26 -8.84
C ARG A 166 16.30 -0.50 -9.32
N SER A 167 15.63 0.23 -8.42
CA SER A 167 14.25 0.65 -8.64
C SER A 167 14.02 1.62 -9.78
N GLU A 168 14.99 2.47 -10.12
CA GLU A 168 14.84 3.34 -11.29
C GLU A 168 14.74 2.52 -12.59
N GLN A 169 15.56 1.49 -12.74
CA GLN A 169 15.54 0.64 -13.92
C GLN A 169 14.26 -0.20 -13.97
N ASP A 170 13.85 -0.81 -12.85
CA ASP A 170 12.60 -1.57 -12.78
C ASP A 170 11.40 -0.69 -13.18
N VAL A 171 11.37 0.58 -12.74
CA VAL A 171 10.32 1.53 -13.13
C VAL A 171 10.34 1.80 -14.62
N LYS A 172 11.50 2.06 -15.23
CA LYS A 172 11.60 2.28 -16.69
C LYS A 172 11.05 1.09 -17.47
N ASP A 173 11.41 -0.13 -17.07
CA ASP A 173 10.95 -1.36 -17.72
C ASP A 173 9.43 -1.55 -17.57
N LEU A 174 8.87 -1.23 -16.40
CA LEU A 174 7.44 -1.31 -16.14
C LEU A 174 6.64 -0.24 -16.91
N LEU A 175 7.20 0.97 -17.05
CA LEU A 175 6.58 2.08 -17.79
C LEU A 175 6.59 1.86 -19.30
N ALA A 176 7.53 1.10 -19.84
CA ALA A 176 7.52 0.68 -21.25
C ALA A 176 6.27 -0.14 -21.63
N LYS A 177 5.51 -0.62 -20.64
CA LYS A 177 4.23 -1.31 -20.80
C LYS A 177 3.07 -0.59 -20.13
N ASP A 178 3.21 0.69 -19.75
CA ASP A 178 2.16 1.48 -19.10
C ASP A 178 1.62 0.84 -17.82
N SER A 179 2.51 0.23 -17.05
CA SER A 179 2.15 -0.34 -15.74
C SER A 179 1.79 0.78 -14.78
N LYS A 180 0.68 0.62 -14.06
CA LYS A 180 0.33 1.51 -12.96
C LYS A 180 1.26 1.22 -11.78
N ILE A 181 1.95 2.24 -11.25
CA ILE A 181 2.98 2.07 -10.22
C ILE A 181 2.67 2.94 -9.00
N ARG A 182 2.73 2.33 -7.81
CA ARG A 182 2.80 3.02 -6.53
C ARG A 182 4.26 3.14 -6.14
N ILE A 183 4.81 4.34 -6.04
CA ILE A 183 6.15 4.56 -5.49
C ILE A 183 6.05 4.83 -3.99
N CYS A 184 6.84 4.12 -3.19
CA CYS A 184 7.02 4.38 -1.76
C CYS A 184 8.51 4.50 -1.44
N LYS A 185 8.89 4.91 -0.21
CA LYS A 185 10.31 4.95 0.17
C LYS A 185 10.93 3.57 0.37
N GLY A 186 10.15 2.57 0.78
CA GLY A 186 10.62 1.27 1.26
C GLY A 186 10.44 1.13 2.77
N ALA A 187 9.96 -0.04 3.22
CA ALA A 187 9.63 -0.32 4.62
C ALA A 187 10.57 -1.34 5.29
N TYR A 188 11.41 -2.01 4.50
CA TYR A 188 12.30 -3.08 4.95
C TYR A 188 13.70 -2.56 5.23
N LYS A 189 14.42 -3.27 6.11
CA LYS A 189 15.80 -2.96 6.45
C LYS A 189 16.71 -3.77 5.56
N GLU A 190 17.21 -3.13 4.51
CA GLU A 190 18.01 -3.79 3.47
C GLU A 190 19.52 -3.52 3.66
N PRO A 191 20.39 -4.44 3.20
CA PRO A 191 21.83 -4.24 3.27
C PRO A 191 22.32 -3.16 2.29
N ARG A 192 23.45 -2.51 2.61
CA ARG A 192 24.00 -1.36 1.86
C ARG A 192 24.27 -1.62 0.39
N HIS A 193 24.57 -2.87 0.02
CA HIS A 193 24.87 -3.21 -1.37
C HIS A 193 23.59 -3.26 -2.24
N ILE A 194 22.41 -3.37 -1.63
CA ILE A 194 21.11 -3.43 -2.31
C ILE A 194 20.34 -2.10 -2.20
N ALA A 195 20.52 -1.36 -1.10
CA ALA A 195 19.72 -0.19 -0.80
C ALA A 195 20.52 1.02 -0.28
N PHE A 196 19.99 2.20 -0.60
CA PHE A 196 20.44 3.47 -0.05
C PHE A 196 20.19 3.53 1.46
N HIS A 197 21.23 3.86 2.24
CA HIS A 197 21.12 4.00 3.70
C HIS A 197 20.92 5.45 4.16
N ARG A 198 21.37 6.43 3.36
CA ARG A 198 21.17 7.85 3.70
C ARG A 198 19.76 8.26 3.25
N LYS A 199 19.03 8.93 4.14
CA LYS A 199 17.70 9.47 3.85
C LYS A 199 17.71 10.38 2.60
N ALA A 200 18.75 11.20 2.43
CA ALA A 200 18.87 12.09 1.29
C ALA A 200 18.88 11.33 -0.05
N ASP A 201 19.62 10.23 -0.12
CA ASP A 201 19.70 9.40 -1.34
C ASP A 201 18.34 8.73 -1.66
N VAL A 202 17.63 8.24 -0.64
CA VAL A 202 16.28 7.67 -0.80
C VAL A 202 15.29 8.74 -1.27
N ASP A 203 15.35 9.94 -0.69
CA ASP A 203 14.48 11.05 -1.04
C ASP A 203 14.74 11.55 -2.47
N GLU A 204 16.01 11.66 -2.87
CA GLU A 204 16.41 12.04 -4.23
C GLU A 204 15.94 11.00 -5.25
N ASN A 205 16.13 9.71 -4.95
CA ASN A 205 15.64 8.65 -5.83
C ASN A 205 14.11 8.61 -5.90
N PHE A 206 13.41 8.88 -4.79
CA PHE A 206 11.95 8.98 -4.76
C PHE A 206 11.45 10.10 -5.67
N ASP A 207 12.06 11.30 -5.59
CA ASP A 207 11.72 12.44 -6.44
C ASP A 207 12.07 12.18 -7.91
N ARG A 208 13.18 11.48 -8.20
CA ARG A 208 13.55 11.04 -9.56
C ARG A 208 12.52 10.07 -10.13
N ILE A 209 12.15 9.01 -9.41
CA ILE A 209 11.17 8.03 -9.86
C ILE A 209 9.80 8.68 -10.03
N SER A 210 9.39 9.55 -9.11
CA SER A 210 8.13 10.28 -9.20
C SER A 210 8.04 11.07 -10.51
N ARG A 211 9.12 11.74 -10.92
CA ARG A 211 9.16 12.44 -12.22
C ARG A 211 8.94 11.50 -13.41
N LEU A 212 9.59 10.34 -13.45
CA LEU A 212 9.38 9.34 -14.50
C LEU A 212 7.90 8.89 -14.58
N LEU A 213 7.26 8.68 -13.43
CA LEU A 213 5.83 8.31 -13.39
C LEU A 213 4.94 9.44 -13.92
N LEU A 214 5.22 10.69 -13.55
CA LEU A 214 4.44 11.86 -13.96
C LEU A 214 4.60 12.15 -15.45
N ASP A 215 5.83 12.05 -15.98
CA ASP A 215 6.11 12.19 -17.42
C ASP A 215 5.32 11.13 -18.20
N ARG A 216 5.39 9.85 -17.79
CA ARG A 216 4.65 8.80 -18.48
C ARG A 216 3.14 8.96 -18.36
N SER A 217 2.65 9.45 -17.21
CA SER A 217 1.23 9.73 -17.04
C SER A 217 0.74 10.86 -17.96
N LEU A 218 1.58 11.87 -18.22
CA LEU A 218 1.29 12.93 -19.19
C LEU A 218 1.24 12.37 -20.62
N GLU A 219 2.28 11.63 -21.01
CA GLU A 219 2.42 11.04 -22.37
C GLU A 219 1.24 10.14 -22.74
N THR A 220 0.78 9.34 -21.79
CA THR A 220 -0.31 8.36 -22.00
C THR A 220 -1.70 8.95 -21.75
N GLY A 221 -1.79 10.19 -21.26
CA GLY A 221 -3.04 10.77 -20.79
C GLY A 221 -3.68 10.00 -19.63
N SER A 222 -2.88 9.23 -18.87
CA SER A 222 -3.38 8.42 -17.76
C SER A 222 -4.02 9.32 -16.70
N LYS A 223 -5.16 8.87 -16.19
CA LYS A 223 -5.97 9.56 -15.19
C LYS A 223 -6.69 8.55 -14.29
N ILE A 224 -7.08 9.01 -13.11
CA ILE A 224 -8.01 8.27 -12.25
C ILE A 224 -9.32 7.97 -13.01
N SER A 225 -9.91 6.79 -12.79
CA SER A 225 -11.20 6.44 -13.38
C SER A 225 -12.34 7.28 -12.81
N GLU A 226 -13.47 7.29 -13.53
CA GLU A 226 -14.73 7.73 -12.95
C GLU A 226 -15.06 6.88 -11.71
N GLY A 227 -15.62 7.52 -10.66
CA GLY A 227 -15.83 6.89 -9.35
C GLY A 227 -14.56 6.60 -8.55
N GLY A 228 -13.36 6.75 -9.13
CA GLY A 228 -12.06 6.65 -8.46
C GLY A 228 -11.57 5.24 -8.11
N GLY A 229 -12.29 4.19 -8.51
CA GLY A 229 -11.93 2.79 -8.23
C GLY A 229 -10.56 2.41 -8.78
N THR A 230 -10.22 2.87 -9.99
CA THR A 230 -8.91 2.63 -10.61
C THR A 230 -8.02 3.88 -10.56
N PRO A 231 -6.83 3.80 -9.96
CA PRO A 231 -5.90 4.92 -9.85
C PRO A 231 -5.24 5.26 -11.21
N PRO A 232 -4.68 6.48 -11.35
CA PRO A 232 -3.81 6.79 -12.48
C PRO A 232 -2.54 5.95 -12.44
N LEU A 233 -1.75 6.01 -13.51
CA LEU A 233 -0.45 5.34 -13.60
C LEU A 233 0.48 5.78 -12.47
N ALA A 234 0.52 7.07 -12.15
CA ALA A 234 1.37 7.65 -11.12
C ALA A 234 0.68 7.71 -9.74
N ALA A 235 0.99 6.76 -8.86
CA ALA A 235 0.58 6.80 -7.45
C ALA A 235 1.76 7.12 -6.52
N ILE A 236 1.73 8.29 -5.89
CA ILE A 236 2.80 8.81 -5.04
C ILE A 236 2.48 8.52 -3.57
N ALA A 237 3.05 7.44 -3.00
CA ALA A 237 2.76 7.01 -1.63
C ALA A 237 3.77 7.57 -0.62
N THR A 238 3.41 8.66 0.06
CA THR A 238 4.28 9.33 1.03
C THR A 238 3.49 10.25 1.98
N HIS A 239 4.02 10.43 3.19
CA HIS A 239 3.54 11.43 4.17
C HIS A 239 4.53 12.58 4.37
N ASP A 240 5.54 12.64 3.52
CA ASP A 240 6.59 13.65 3.53
C ASP A 240 6.13 14.88 2.73
N PRO A 241 5.86 16.03 3.39
CA PRO A 241 5.29 17.20 2.72
C PRO A 241 6.20 17.74 1.61
N LEU A 242 7.53 17.61 1.76
CA LEU A 242 8.45 18.09 0.74
C LEU A 242 8.38 17.25 -0.54
N ARG A 243 8.20 15.93 -0.41
CA ARG A 243 8.05 15.03 -1.56
C ARG A 243 6.73 15.30 -2.29
N ILE A 244 5.66 15.58 -1.54
CA ILE A 244 4.36 15.97 -2.09
C ILE A 244 4.48 17.28 -2.86
N GLU A 245 5.07 18.30 -2.24
CA GLU A 245 5.30 19.60 -2.87
C GLU A 245 6.13 19.49 -4.14
N ASN A 246 7.21 18.69 -4.12
CA ASN A 246 8.05 18.45 -5.30
C ASN A 246 7.25 17.80 -6.45
N ALA A 247 6.41 16.81 -6.14
CA ALA A 247 5.54 16.17 -7.14
C ALA A 247 4.51 17.16 -7.71
N CYS A 248 3.87 17.98 -6.86
CA CYS A 248 2.94 19.02 -7.29
C CYS A 248 3.60 20.04 -8.22
N LYS A 249 4.74 20.63 -7.82
CA LYS A 249 5.49 21.60 -8.61
C LYS A 249 5.94 21.02 -9.95
N TYR A 250 6.40 19.76 -9.96
CA TYR A 250 6.79 19.11 -11.20
C TYR A 250 5.59 18.88 -12.13
N ALA A 251 4.48 18.37 -11.60
CA ALA A 251 3.25 18.14 -12.37
C ALA A 251 2.73 19.45 -12.99
N GLU A 252 2.71 20.55 -12.23
CA GLU A 252 2.35 21.87 -12.73
C GLU A 252 3.28 22.34 -13.84
N ARG A 253 4.60 22.17 -13.66
CA ARG A 253 5.61 22.57 -14.64
C ARG A 253 5.46 21.84 -15.99
N ILE A 254 5.10 20.56 -15.97
CA ILE A 254 4.89 19.78 -17.21
C ILE A 254 3.45 19.88 -17.74
N GLY A 255 2.56 20.63 -17.07
CA GLY A 255 1.16 20.76 -17.47
C GLY A 255 0.30 19.53 -17.23
N LEU A 256 0.71 18.62 -16.34
CA LEU A 256 -0.06 17.43 -15.99
C LEU A 256 -1.31 17.82 -15.17
N LYS A 257 -2.48 17.40 -15.64
CA LYS A 257 -3.74 17.59 -14.90
C LYS A 257 -3.67 16.85 -13.56
N LYS A 258 -4.27 17.42 -12.51
CA LYS A 258 -4.28 16.83 -11.16
C LYS A 258 -4.81 15.41 -11.11
N THR A 259 -5.73 15.04 -12.00
CA THR A 259 -6.28 13.68 -12.13
C THR A 259 -5.30 12.66 -12.69
N GLY A 260 -4.19 13.09 -13.27
CA GLY A 260 -3.11 12.24 -13.79
C GLY A 260 -2.11 11.77 -12.73
N LEU A 261 -2.30 12.15 -11.46
CA LEU A 261 -1.57 11.56 -10.35
C LEU A 261 -2.49 11.38 -9.16
N GLU A 262 -2.13 10.46 -8.28
CA GLU A 262 -2.81 10.24 -7.02
C GLU A 262 -1.80 10.26 -5.88
N PHE A 263 -2.15 10.89 -4.77
CA PHE A 263 -1.38 10.79 -3.53
C PHE A 263 -1.93 9.69 -2.66
N GLN A 264 -1.04 8.88 -2.09
CA GLN A 264 -1.43 7.78 -1.22
C GLN A 264 -0.82 7.88 0.17
N MET A 265 -1.65 7.65 1.19
CA MET A 265 -1.26 7.74 2.58
C MET A 265 -1.86 6.59 3.40
N LEU A 266 -1.18 6.22 4.47
CA LEU A 266 -1.71 5.27 5.45
C LEU A 266 -2.84 5.88 6.29
N HIS A 267 -3.81 5.04 6.66
CA HIS A 267 -4.90 5.39 7.57
C HIS A 267 -4.37 5.92 8.92
N GLY A 268 -5.00 6.98 9.43
CA GLY A 268 -4.62 7.63 10.69
C GLY A 268 -3.36 8.49 10.67
N ILE A 269 -2.68 8.60 9.52
CA ILE A 269 -1.41 9.34 9.38
C ILE A 269 -1.58 10.53 8.45
N ARG A 270 -1.28 11.73 8.97
CA ARG A 270 -1.35 13.02 8.26
C ARG A 270 -2.70 13.29 7.60
N GLU A 271 -3.79 13.07 8.33
CA GLU A 271 -5.16 13.37 7.88
C GLU A 271 -5.32 14.85 7.48
N ASP A 272 -4.52 15.75 8.09
CA ASP A 272 -4.40 17.15 7.70
C ASP A 272 -3.94 17.32 6.24
N LEU A 273 -2.93 16.56 5.81
CA LEU A 273 -2.46 16.59 4.42
C LEU A 273 -3.45 15.95 3.47
N GLN A 274 -4.08 14.83 3.88
CA GLN A 274 -5.11 14.18 3.07
C GLN A 274 -6.23 15.16 2.72
N ALA A 275 -6.77 15.87 3.73
CA ALA A 275 -7.79 16.88 3.54
C ALA A 275 -7.32 18.06 2.68
N THR A 276 -6.08 18.51 2.88
CA THR A 276 -5.49 19.62 2.09
C THR A 276 -5.36 19.26 0.61
N LEU A 277 -4.93 18.04 0.30
CA LEU A 277 -4.78 17.54 -1.07
C LEU A 277 -6.13 17.38 -1.78
N VAL A 278 -7.13 16.81 -1.11
CA VAL A 278 -8.50 16.73 -1.64
C VAL A 278 -9.06 18.12 -1.93
N LYS A 279 -8.94 19.06 -0.98
CA LYS A 279 -9.39 20.44 -1.17
C LYS A 279 -8.67 21.13 -2.34
N SER A 280 -7.42 20.74 -2.58
CA SER A 280 -6.63 21.22 -3.71
C SER A 280 -6.97 20.52 -5.03
N GLY A 281 -7.91 19.58 -5.06
CA GLY A 281 -8.38 18.89 -6.26
C GLY A 281 -7.50 17.72 -6.71
N TYR A 282 -6.60 17.22 -5.85
CA TYR A 282 -5.85 16.00 -6.14
C TYR A 282 -6.63 14.77 -5.71
N PRO A 283 -6.61 13.68 -6.51
CA PRO A 283 -7.02 12.37 -6.03
C PRO A 283 -6.16 11.92 -4.84
N VAL A 284 -6.83 11.44 -3.79
CA VAL A 284 -6.19 10.89 -2.59
C VAL A 284 -6.73 9.50 -2.33
N ARG A 285 -5.83 8.55 -2.06
CA ARG A 285 -6.18 7.20 -1.63
C ARG A 285 -5.53 6.83 -0.31
N VAL A 286 -6.34 6.35 0.62
CA VAL A 286 -5.88 5.90 1.93
C VAL A 286 -5.71 4.38 1.95
N TYR A 287 -4.56 3.91 2.43
CA TYR A 287 -4.29 2.51 2.70
C TYR A 287 -4.90 2.13 4.05
N VAL A 288 -5.90 1.26 4.02
CA VAL A 288 -6.78 0.91 5.12
C VAL A 288 -6.52 -0.54 5.51
N PRO A 289 -5.61 -0.78 6.47
CA PRO A 289 -5.34 -2.12 6.96
C PRO A 289 -6.44 -2.56 7.93
N TYR A 290 -6.81 -3.83 7.91
CA TYR A 290 -7.77 -4.44 8.84
C TYR A 290 -7.47 -5.93 9.03
N GLY A 291 -8.02 -6.54 10.07
CA GLY A 291 -7.86 -7.96 10.35
C GLY A 291 -7.28 -8.23 11.74
N GLN A 292 -7.31 -9.50 12.14
CA GLN A 292 -6.92 -9.91 13.49
C GLN A 292 -5.40 -9.78 13.74
N GLU A 293 -4.58 -9.84 12.69
CA GLU A 293 -3.13 -9.77 12.78
C GLU A 293 -2.58 -8.33 12.79
N TRP A 294 -3.29 -7.42 13.45
CA TRP A 294 -2.97 -5.98 13.47
C TRP A 294 -1.72 -5.60 14.27
N TYR A 295 -1.28 -6.44 15.20
CA TYR A 295 -0.22 -6.09 16.15
C TYR A 295 1.15 -5.80 15.48
N PRO A 296 1.72 -6.68 14.63
CA PRO A 296 2.99 -6.41 13.97
C PRO A 296 2.94 -5.17 13.07
N TYR A 297 1.79 -4.93 12.41
CA TYR A 297 1.56 -3.72 11.64
C TYR A 297 1.61 -2.48 12.53
N PHE A 298 0.85 -2.48 13.63
CA PHE A 298 0.78 -1.37 14.58
C PHE A 298 2.15 -1.03 15.19
N VAL A 299 2.92 -2.03 15.61
CA VAL A 299 4.25 -1.80 16.20
C VAL A 299 5.22 -1.17 15.19
N ARG A 300 5.18 -1.58 13.91
CA ARG A 300 5.95 -0.91 12.84
C ARG A 300 5.57 0.56 12.69
N ARG A 301 4.27 0.89 12.74
CA ARG A 301 3.78 2.29 12.67
C ARG A 301 4.21 3.13 13.88
N LEU A 302 4.31 2.54 15.08
CA LEU A 302 4.88 3.21 16.26
C LEU A 302 6.38 3.49 16.08
N ALA A 303 7.11 2.55 15.50
CA ALA A 303 8.57 2.65 15.31
C ALA A 303 8.98 3.70 14.25
N GLU A 304 8.07 4.10 13.37
CA GLU A 304 8.34 5.02 12.26
C GLU A 304 8.37 6.50 12.65
N ARG A 305 7.64 6.90 13.71
CA ARG A 305 7.66 8.29 14.20
C ARG A 305 7.72 8.34 15.72
N PRO A 306 8.70 9.06 16.31
CA PRO A 306 8.76 9.28 17.75
C PRO A 306 7.47 9.88 18.33
N ALA A 307 6.74 10.69 17.56
CA ALA A 307 5.46 11.26 17.96
C ALA A 307 4.35 10.19 18.14
N ASN A 308 4.32 9.15 17.31
CA ASN A 308 3.37 8.04 17.46
C ASN A 308 3.66 7.26 18.75
N LEU A 309 4.94 7.07 19.04
CA LEU A 309 5.40 6.43 20.27
C LEU A 309 5.14 7.29 21.50
N TRP A 310 5.39 8.61 21.43
CA TRP A 310 5.08 9.55 22.50
C TRP A 310 3.59 9.58 22.80
N PHE A 311 2.73 9.60 21.77
CA PHE A 311 1.28 9.50 21.95
C PHE A 311 0.85 8.20 22.64
N PHE A 312 1.47 7.06 22.30
CA PHE A 312 1.21 5.79 22.96
C PHE A 312 1.66 5.81 24.44
N LEU A 313 2.87 6.31 24.70
CA LEU A 313 3.44 6.40 26.05
C LEU A 313 2.73 7.42 26.95
N SER A 314 2.40 8.60 26.43
CA SER A 314 1.73 9.66 27.19
C SER A 314 0.33 9.25 27.65
N ASN A 315 -0.34 8.41 26.86
CA ASN A 315 -1.65 7.86 27.22
C ASN A 315 -1.54 6.62 28.14
N LEU A 316 -0.36 6.01 28.26
CA LEU A 316 -0.08 4.93 29.22
C LEU A 316 0.10 5.48 30.64
N VAL A 317 0.63 6.70 30.77
CA VAL A 317 0.91 7.40 32.04
C VAL A 317 -0.32 8.16 32.56
N ARG A 318 -1.29 8.52 31.70
CA ARG A 318 -2.56 9.18 32.06
C ARG A 318 -3.61 8.23 32.69
N ARG A 319 -3.16 7.22 33.44
CA ARG A 319 -4.05 6.44 34.30
C ARG A 319 -4.49 7.26 35.51
#